data_AF-A0A3B9UDX8-F1
#
_entry.id   AF-A0A3B9UDX8-F1
#
_cell.length_a   1.000
_cell.length_b   1.000
_cell.length_c   1.000
_cell.angle_alpha   90.00
_cell.angle_beta   90.00
_cell.angle_gamma   90.00
#
_symmetry.space_group_name_H-M   'P 1'
#
loop_
_entity.id
_entity.type
_entity.pdbx_description
1 polymer ?
#
loop_
_entity_poly.entity_id
_entity_poly.type
_entity_poly.pdbx_seq_one_letter_code
_entity_poly.pdbx_strand_id
1 'polypeptide(L)'
;RYHLGAVFANNFSNHVVALLQAYCAEVGLDPSVYREMLVDTVRDAVDGDARMLQTGPAARGDRSTVDQHLERLPEGFRAVYQALSESIERHAQ
;
A
#
# COMPACT_ATOMS: atom_id res chain seq x y z
N ARG A 1 9.35 9.48 -20.75
CA ARG A 1 10.13 8.94 -19.62
C ARG A 1 9.79 9.66 -18.31
N TYR A 2 9.95 10.99 -18.21
CA TYR A 2 9.47 11.76 -17.05
C TYR A 2 7.97 11.60 -16.74
N HIS A 3 7.12 11.49 -17.78
CA HIS A 3 5.68 11.30 -17.58
C HIS A 3 5.33 9.99 -16.85
N LEU A 4 6.04 8.88 -17.13
CA LEU A 4 5.81 7.62 -16.42
C LEU A 4 6.21 7.72 -14.95
N GLY A 5 7.35 8.37 -14.66
CA GLY A 5 7.75 8.64 -13.27
C GLY A 5 6.70 9.48 -12.51
N ALA A 6 6.09 10.46 -13.18
CA ALA A 6 5.01 11.26 -12.60
C ALA A 6 3.74 10.44 -12.29
N VAL A 7 3.43 9.42 -13.10
CA VAL A 7 2.31 8.49 -12.81
C VAL A 7 2.56 7.74 -11.51
N PHE A 8 3.78 7.21 -11.30
CA PHE A 8 4.14 6.56 -10.03
C PHE A 8 4.09 7.53 -8.85
N ALA A 9 4.74 8.70 -8.97
CA ALA A 9 4.90 9.64 -7.87
C ALA A 9 3.62 10.38 -7.49
N ASN A 10 2.74 10.68 -8.45
CA ASN A 10 1.53 11.45 -8.19
C ASN A 10 0.26 10.60 -8.29
N ASN A 11 0.04 9.92 -9.41
CA ASN A 11 -1.25 9.28 -9.65
C ASN A 11 -1.44 8.04 -8.78
N PHE A 12 -0.45 7.14 -8.73
CA PHE A 12 -0.54 5.92 -7.93
C PHE A 12 -0.49 6.20 -6.43
N SER A 13 0.43 7.06 -5.97
CA SER A 13 0.49 7.47 -4.57
C SER A 13 -0.83 8.09 -4.11
N ASN A 14 -1.40 9.04 -4.87
CA ASN A 14 -2.71 9.62 -4.54
C ASN A 14 -3.84 8.57 -4.53
N HIS A 15 -3.82 7.63 -5.48
CA HIS A 15 -4.84 6.59 -5.54
C HIS A 15 -4.78 5.63 -4.33
N VAL A 16 -3.58 5.31 -3.83
CA VAL A 16 -3.43 4.53 -2.58
C VAL A 16 -4.08 5.26 -1.40
N VAL A 17 -3.91 6.58 -1.28
CA VAL A 17 -4.61 7.39 -0.26
C VAL A 17 -6.13 7.34 -0.44
N ALA A 18 -6.61 7.45 -1.68
CA ALA A 18 -8.04 7.36 -1.97
C ALA A 18 -8.63 5.98 -1.60
N LEU A 19 -7.89 4.89 -1.85
CA LEU A 19 -8.28 3.55 -1.43
C LEU A 19 -8.33 3.42 0.10
N LEU A 20 -7.37 3.98 0.83
CA LEU A 20 -7.40 4.01 2.29
C LEU A 20 -8.66 4.72 2.81
N GLN A 21 -8.99 5.88 2.25
CA GLN A 21 -10.19 6.64 2.63
C GLN A 21 -11.48 5.88 2.32
N ALA A 22 -11.56 5.25 1.15
CA ALA A 22 -12.71 4.43 0.75
C ALA A 22 -12.89 3.21 1.66
N TYR A 23 -11.79 2.50 1.96
CA TYR A 23 -11.80 1.37 2.89
C TYR A 23 -12.29 1.80 4.28
N CYS A 24 -11.72 2.90 4.81
CA CYS A 24 -12.14 3.44 6.10
C CYS A 24 -13.63 3.79 6.13
N ALA A 25 -14.15 4.41 5.08
CA ALA A 25 -15.58 4.71 4.96
C ALA A 25 -16.45 3.44 4.95
N GLU A 26 -16.01 2.38 4.26
CA GLU A 26 -16.75 1.12 4.18
C GLU A 26 -16.78 0.35 5.51
N VAL A 27 -15.68 0.36 6.27
CA VAL A 27 -15.59 -0.36 7.56
C VAL A 27 -15.89 0.51 8.78
N GLY A 28 -16.28 1.78 8.60
CA GLY A 28 -16.66 2.68 9.67
C GLY A 28 -15.48 3.20 10.52
N LEU A 29 -14.31 3.39 9.91
CA LEU A 29 -13.11 3.94 10.54
C LEU A 29 -12.89 5.40 10.15
N ASP A 30 -12.30 6.18 11.06
CA ASP A 30 -11.80 7.52 10.73
C ASP A 30 -10.43 7.40 10.04
N PRO A 31 -10.27 7.84 8.77
CA PRO A 31 -8.98 7.77 8.08
C PRO A 31 -7.90 8.64 8.72
N SER A 32 -8.25 9.60 9.57
CA SER A 32 -7.29 10.49 10.25
C SER A 32 -6.30 9.72 11.13
N VAL A 33 -6.70 8.55 11.66
CA VAL A 33 -5.86 7.70 12.52
C VAL A 33 -4.62 7.16 11.79
N TYR A 34 -4.65 7.12 10.47
CA TYR A 34 -3.55 6.65 9.63
C TYR A 34 -2.69 7.79 9.08
N ARG A 35 -3.07 9.06 9.33
CA ARG A 35 -2.45 10.22 8.67
C ARG A 35 -0.96 10.34 8.96
N GLU A 36 -0.57 10.27 10.23
CA GLU A 36 0.84 10.41 10.62
C GLU A 36 1.67 9.26 10.06
N MET A 37 1.20 8.01 10.23
CA MET A 37 1.84 6.82 9.68
C MET A 37 2.04 6.92 8.16
N LEU A 38 1.04 7.42 7.42
CA LEU A 38 1.14 7.60 5.98
C LEU A 38 2.19 8.65 5.60
N VAL A 39 2.16 9.80 6.27
CA VAL A 39 3.10 10.90 6.01
C VAL A 39 4.54 10.46 6.32
N ASP A 40 4.75 9.80 7.45
CA ASP A 40 6.07 9.30 7.84
C ASP A 40 6.56 8.22 6.85
N THR A 41 5.70 7.29 6.45
CA THR A 41 6.03 6.26 5.45
C THR A 41 6.50 6.88 4.14
N VAL A 42 5.77 7.88 3.63
CA VAL A 42 6.13 8.54 2.37
C VAL A 42 7.40 9.37 2.52
N ARG A 43 7.54 10.13 3.61
CA ARG A 43 8.75 10.93 3.87
C ARG A 43 9.99 10.04 3.95
N ASP A 44 9.94 9.01 4.78
CA ASP A 44 11.09 8.14 5.01
C ASP A 44 11.46 7.38 3.73
N ALA A 45 10.48 6.98 2.91
CA ALA A 45 10.73 6.36 1.61
C ALA A 45 11.35 7.31 0.56
N VAL A 46 11.04 8.61 0.63
CA VAL A 46 11.61 9.64 -0.26
C VAL A 46 13.02 10.02 0.18
N ASP A 47 13.25 10.11 1.50
CA ASP A 47 14.53 10.53 2.08
C ASP A 47 15.53 9.37 2.22
N GLY A 48 15.04 8.13 2.21
CA GLY A 48 15.82 6.90 2.39
C GLY A 48 15.79 5.94 1.20
N ASP A 49 16.22 4.70 1.42
CA ASP A 49 16.06 3.61 0.47
C ASP A 49 14.70 2.93 0.69
N ALA A 50 13.71 3.32 -0.13
CA ALA A 50 12.35 2.78 -0.07
C ALA A 50 12.31 1.23 -0.13
N ARG A 51 13.25 0.58 -0.83
CA ARG A 51 13.31 -0.88 -0.91
C ARG A 51 13.71 -1.47 0.44
N MET A 52 14.70 -0.88 1.10
CA MET A 52 15.17 -1.33 2.42
C MET A 52 14.17 -1.02 3.55
N LEU A 53 13.35 0.02 3.38
CA LEU A 53 12.31 0.42 4.33
C LEU A 53 10.99 -0.34 4.13
N GLN A 54 10.85 -1.13 3.05
CA GLN A 54 9.63 -1.89 2.79
C GLN A 54 9.40 -2.95 3.89
N THR A 55 8.23 -2.90 4.52
CA THR A 55 7.80 -3.86 5.55
C THR A 55 6.47 -4.52 5.18
N GLY A 56 5.88 -5.27 6.12
CA GLY A 56 4.59 -5.94 5.98
C GLY A 56 4.67 -7.43 5.64
N PRO A 57 3.53 -8.14 5.59
CA PRO A 57 3.47 -9.58 5.37
C PRO A 57 4.01 -9.98 3.99
N ALA A 58 3.70 -9.21 2.94
CA ALA A 58 4.17 -9.45 1.58
C ALA A 58 5.71 -9.42 1.47
N ALA A 59 6.36 -8.43 2.11
CA ALA A 59 7.83 -8.30 2.10
C ALA A 59 8.54 -9.48 2.78
N ARG A 60 7.87 -10.15 3.72
CA ARG A 60 8.41 -11.33 4.43
C ARG A 60 7.90 -12.66 3.89
N GLY A 61 7.13 -12.67 2.81
CA GLY A 61 6.54 -13.89 2.23
C GLY A 61 5.48 -14.55 3.12
N ASP A 62 4.85 -13.81 4.04
CA ASP A 62 3.79 -14.33 4.90
C ASP A 62 2.46 -14.44 4.13
N ARG A 63 2.36 -15.50 3.33
CA ARG A 63 1.17 -15.82 2.52
C ARG A 63 -0.06 -16.03 3.39
N SER A 64 0.10 -16.61 4.58
CA SER A 64 -1.03 -16.88 5.47
C SER A 64 -1.75 -15.61 5.92
N THR A 65 -1.00 -14.54 6.23
CA THR A 65 -1.57 -13.24 6.57
C THR A 65 -2.16 -12.54 5.34
N VAL A 66 -1.50 -12.66 4.18
CA VAL A 66 -2.01 -12.09 2.91
C VAL A 66 -3.35 -12.71 2.52
N ASP A 67 -3.50 -14.03 2.64
CA ASP A 67 -4.73 -14.75 2.31
C ASP A 67 -5.87 -14.35 3.27
N GLN A 68 -5.57 -14.26 4.57
CA GLN A 68 -6.55 -13.77 5.57
C GLN A 68 -7.00 -12.33 5.31
N HIS A 69 -6.10 -11.46 4.85
CA HIS A 69 -6.49 -10.10 4.44
C HIS A 69 -7.41 -10.13 3.21
N LEU A 70 -7.11 -10.96 2.20
CA LEU A 70 -7.93 -11.08 1.00
C LEU A 70 -9.35 -11.58 1.30
N GLU A 71 -9.51 -12.51 2.24
CA GLU A 71 -10.82 -12.99 2.68
C GLU A 71 -11.65 -11.89 3.35
N ARG A 72 -11.00 -11.01 4.12
CA ARG A 72 -11.64 -9.93 4.89
C ARG A 72 -11.86 -8.64 4.10
N LEU A 73 -11.06 -8.40 3.07
CA LEU A 73 -11.15 -7.20 2.26
C LEU A 73 -12.47 -7.19 1.45
N PRO A 74 -13.13 -6.03 1.34
CA PRO A 74 -14.23 -5.89 0.39
C PRO A 74 -13.75 -6.17 -1.03
N GLU A 75 -14.66 -6.71 -1.85
CA GLU A 75 -14.34 -7.23 -3.20
C GLU A 75 -13.58 -6.22 -4.07
N GLY A 76 -13.99 -4.94 -4.02
CA GLY A 76 -13.39 -3.85 -4.79
C GLY A 76 -11.90 -3.57 -4.50
N PHE A 77 -11.36 -4.02 -3.37
CA PHE A 77 -9.96 -3.78 -2.97
C PHE A 77 -9.04 -4.97 -3.26
N ARG A 78 -9.58 -6.16 -3.46
CA ARG A 78 -8.80 -7.41 -3.50
C ARG A 78 -7.79 -7.42 -4.64
N ALA A 79 -8.20 -7.00 -5.83
CA ALA A 79 -7.34 -7.02 -7.01
C ALA A 79 -6.09 -6.13 -6.86
N VAL A 80 -6.28 -4.90 -6.36
CA VAL A 80 -5.15 -3.96 -6.15
C VAL A 80 -4.28 -4.41 -4.97
N TYR A 81 -4.87 -4.89 -3.89
CA TYR A 81 -4.13 -5.42 -2.75
C TYR A 81 -3.25 -6.61 -3.14
N GLN A 82 -3.81 -7.55 -3.93
CA GLN A 82 -3.08 -8.71 -4.43
C GLN A 82 -1.93 -8.27 -5.35
N ALA A 83 -2.20 -7.41 -6.35
CA ALA A 83 -1.20 -6.97 -7.30
C ALA A 83 -0.02 -6.25 -6.62
N LEU A 84 -0.30 -5.39 -5.63
CA LEU A 84 0.74 -4.71 -4.84
C LEU A 84 1.51 -5.70 -3.96
N SER A 85 0.83 -6.62 -3.29
CA SER A 85 1.47 -7.63 -2.42
C SER A 85 2.41 -8.52 -3.22
N GLU A 86 1.97 -9.04 -4.36
CA GLU A 86 2.81 -9.86 -5.25
C GLU A 86 4.00 -9.05 -5.81
N SER A 87 3.79 -7.77 -6.12
CA SER A 87 4.87 -6.88 -6.56
C SER A 87 5.89 -6.65 -5.45
N ILE A 88 5.45 -6.40 -4.22
CA ILE A 88 6.33 -6.24 -3.06
C ILE A 88 7.14 -7.52 -2.84
N GLU A 89 6.51 -8.70 -2.83
CA GLU A 89 7.20 -9.98 -2.64
C GLU A 89 8.31 -10.20 -3.69
N ARG A 90 8.05 -9.87 -4.97
CA ARG A 90 9.04 -9.99 -6.06
C ARG A 90 10.23 -9.04 -5.94
N HIS A 91 10.03 -7.86 -5.35
CA HIS A 91 11.06 -6.81 -5.27
C HIS A 91 11.75 -6.71 -3.89
N ALA A 92 11.23 -7.42 -2.89
CA ALA A 92 11.81 -7.53 -1.56
C ALA A 92 12.97 -8.54 -1.48
N GLN A 93 13.07 -9.47 -2.43
CA GLN A 93 14.25 -10.32 -2.64
C GLN A 93 15.40 -9.51 -3.26
#